data_AF-G9N4C1-F1
#
_entry.id   AF-G9N4C1-F1
#
_cell.length_a   1.000
_cell.length_b   1.000
_cell.length_c   1.000
_cell.angle_alpha   90.00
_cell.angle_beta   90.00
_cell.angle_gamma   90.00
#
_symmetry.space_group_name_H-M   'P 1'
#
loop_
_entity.id
_entity.type
_entity.pdbx_description
1 polymer ?
#
loop_
_entity_poly.entity_id
_entity_poly.type
_entity_poly.pdbx_seq_one_letter_code
_entity_poly.pdbx_strand_id
1 'polypeptide(L)'
;MNWLDVHVADDDYYGDFASDPWSHGFIVQDMVQAFSAMALFFPEVGVVAHVTEFLKFEPLEQFRKSLLFDPRERNKTRPDRRTRTSFKFRDVKFWTEWNAVREQKQHFSDIFPFDWSVAIRPIIAKLYRTGIIAPAHLQNVPEIVAGVATAMTEPHRPDKLDLFISYYDPHNRFPTTFPHFAGPDNWPKILPHAEAFAKEHQNARFALLRIWTAPHFYPLMLGANIPGSEFSMHKTITKALAHAKEQFGDRVVVRGDLVLVMGEDAADLFKYCTAATFAIQTRPWLREIDLWKSFINVDLDLLKELDPVWLD
;
A
#
# COMPACT_ATOMS: atom_id res chain seq x y z
N MET A 1 -22.04 -8.18 8.12
CA MET A 1 -20.79 -8.43 8.87
C MET A 1 -20.88 -9.64 9.81
N ASN A 2 -22.07 -10.14 10.19
CA ASN A 2 -22.20 -11.40 10.98
C ASN A 2 -21.44 -12.58 10.37
N TRP A 3 -21.29 -12.62 9.04
CA TRP A 3 -20.47 -13.61 8.33
C TRP A 3 -18.98 -13.60 8.73
N LEU A 4 -18.45 -12.48 9.24
CA LEU A 4 -17.08 -12.37 9.74
C LEU A 4 -16.94 -12.76 11.22
N ASP A 5 -18.03 -13.21 11.87
CA ASP A 5 -18.05 -13.59 13.30
C ASP A 5 -17.52 -12.49 14.24
N VAL A 6 -17.73 -11.22 13.86
CA VAL A 6 -17.35 -10.06 14.68
C VAL A 6 -18.32 -9.92 15.85
N HIS A 7 -17.79 -9.97 17.07
CA HIS A 7 -18.55 -9.74 18.30
C HIS A 7 -18.29 -8.32 18.82
N VAL A 8 -19.35 -7.61 19.19
CA VAL A 8 -19.22 -6.32 19.89
C VAL A 8 -18.92 -6.65 21.34
N ALA A 9 -17.73 -6.29 21.82
CA ALA A 9 -17.38 -6.43 23.23
C ALA A 9 -18.23 -5.47 24.08
N ASP A 10 -18.67 -5.92 25.26
CA ASP A 10 -19.20 -5.03 26.30
C ASP A 10 -18.12 -3.99 26.68
N ASP A 11 -18.56 -2.78 27.02
CA ASP A 11 -17.84 -1.48 27.01
C ASP A 11 -16.44 -1.42 27.71
N ASP A 12 -16.00 -2.48 28.40
CA ASP A 12 -14.80 -2.49 29.24
C ASP A 12 -13.64 -3.37 28.75
N TYR A 13 -13.78 -4.12 27.65
CA TYR A 13 -12.70 -5.00 27.17
C TYR A 13 -11.92 -4.38 26.00
N TYR A 14 -10.69 -3.94 26.29
CA TYR A 14 -9.65 -3.75 25.29
C TYR A 14 -8.78 -5.00 25.30
N GLY A 15 -9.03 -5.93 24.38
CA GLY A 15 -8.15 -7.07 24.19
C GLY A 15 -6.73 -6.63 23.81
N ASP A 16 -5.76 -7.55 23.88
CA ASP A 16 -4.47 -7.30 23.25
C ASP A 16 -4.69 -7.16 21.73
N PHE A 17 -4.52 -5.94 21.22
CA PHE A 17 -4.64 -5.58 19.80
C PHE A 17 -3.85 -6.52 18.88
N ALA A 18 -2.76 -7.13 19.37
CA ALA A 18 -1.96 -8.04 18.57
C ALA A 18 -2.62 -9.41 18.32
N SER A 19 -3.53 -9.83 19.21
CA SER A 19 -4.23 -11.12 19.17
C SER A 19 -5.71 -11.01 18.83
N ASP A 20 -6.36 -9.90 19.18
CA ASP A 20 -7.79 -9.68 18.93
C ASP A 20 -8.05 -8.21 18.51
N PRO A 21 -7.93 -7.90 17.20
CA PRO A 21 -8.08 -6.54 16.71
C PRO A 21 -9.54 -6.09 16.64
N TRP A 22 -10.52 -6.97 16.89
CA TRP A 22 -11.95 -6.67 16.69
C TRP A 22 -12.71 -6.47 18.00
N SER A 23 -12.16 -6.92 19.12
CA SER A 23 -12.74 -6.67 20.45
C SER A 23 -12.38 -5.28 20.98
N HIS A 24 -13.04 -4.24 20.42
CA HIS A 24 -12.97 -2.87 20.93
C HIS A 24 -14.30 -2.11 20.74
N GLY A 25 -14.56 -1.12 21.61
CA GLY A 25 -15.82 -0.35 21.62
C GLY A 25 -16.10 0.52 20.39
N PHE A 26 -15.17 0.60 19.44
CA PHE A 26 -15.35 1.33 18.18
C PHE A 26 -15.60 0.45 16.96
N ILE A 27 -15.74 -0.87 17.14
CA ILE A 27 -15.80 -1.83 16.04
C ILE A 27 -16.96 -1.54 15.08
N VAL A 28 -18.12 -1.14 15.61
CA VAL A 28 -19.30 -0.76 14.81
C VAL A 28 -19.00 0.45 13.93
N GLN A 29 -18.26 1.44 14.44
CA GLN A 29 -17.87 2.60 13.65
C GLN A 29 -16.94 2.21 12.50
N ASP A 30 -15.95 1.34 12.76
CA ASP A 30 -15.04 0.85 11.73
C ASP A 30 -15.78 0.06 10.65
N MET A 31 -16.77 -0.75 11.03
CA MET A 31 -17.64 -1.46 10.09
C MET A 31 -18.45 -0.49 9.22
N VAL A 32 -19.06 0.54 9.82
CA VAL A 32 -19.86 1.54 9.09
C VAL A 32 -18.98 2.37 8.14
N GLN A 33 -17.76 2.71 8.55
CA GLN A 33 -16.80 3.42 7.70
C GLN A 33 -16.36 2.58 6.50
N ALA A 34 -16.01 1.31 6.71
CA ALA A 34 -15.66 0.40 5.63
C ALA A 34 -16.83 0.20 4.65
N PHE A 35 -18.05 -0.01 5.18
CA PHE A 35 -19.26 -0.10 4.37
C PHE A 35 -19.49 1.15 3.53
N SER A 36 -19.43 2.32 4.15
CA SER A 36 -19.68 3.60 3.47
C SER A 36 -18.62 3.90 2.42
N ALA A 37 -17.35 3.60 2.69
CA ALA A 37 -16.26 3.80 1.74
C ALA A 37 -16.42 2.91 0.49
N MET A 38 -16.80 1.65 0.67
CA MET A 38 -17.00 0.72 -0.46
C MET A 38 -18.30 1.00 -1.20
N ALA A 39 -19.38 1.32 -0.50
CA ALA A 39 -20.72 1.53 -1.06
C ALA A 39 -20.78 2.53 -2.22
N LEU A 40 -19.90 3.53 -2.22
CA LEU A 40 -19.79 4.54 -3.27
C LEU A 40 -19.53 3.95 -4.67
N PHE A 41 -18.96 2.75 -4.75
CA PHE A 41 -18.53 2.10 -6.00
C PHE A 41 -19.49 1.03 -6.52
N PHE A 42 -20.61 0.79 -5.83
CA PHE A 42 -21.56 -0.29 -6.15
C PHE A 42 -23.00 0.23 -6.32
N PRO A 43 -23.25 1.23 -7.20
CA PRO A 43 -24.57 1.83 -7.36
C PRO A 43 -25.69 0.84 -7.75
N GLU A 44 -25.34 -0.31 -8.31
CA GLU A 44 -26.25 -1.38 -8.70
C GLU A 44 -26.72 -2.26 -7.52
N VAL A 45 -26.06 -2.19 -6.37
CA VAL A 45 -26.38 -3.05 -5.22
C VAL A 45 -27.44 -2.39 -4.33
N GLY A 46 -28.60 -3.03 -4.19
CA GLY A 46 -29.75 -2.45 -3.48
C GLY A 46 -29.49 -2.01 -2.02
N VAL A 47 -28.62 -2.71 -1.29
CA VAL A 47 -28.34 -2.40 0.13
C VAL A 47 -27.60 -1.06 0.31
N VAL A 48 -26.92 -0.55 -0.72
CA VAL A 48 -26.16 0.70 -0.66
C VAL A 48 -26.95 1.91 -1.17
N ALA A 49 -28.22 1.73 -1.51
CA ALA A 49 -29.06 2.76 -2.14
C ALA A 49 -28.98 4.10 -1.39
N HIS A 50 -29.07 4.10 -0.06
CA HIS A 50 -28.99 5.32 0.77
C HIS A 50 -27.68 6.10 0.59
N VAL A 51 -26.54 5.39 0.51
CA VAL A 51 -25.21 6.02 0.30
C VAL A 51 -25.11 6.57 -1.11
N THR A 52 -25.60 5.81 -2.10
CA THR A 52 -25.55 6.24 -3.51
C THR A 52 -26.53 7.37 -3.83
N GLU A 53 -27.64 7.46 -3.09
CA GLU A 53 -28.60 8.57 -3.19
C GLU A 53 -27.98 9.86 -2.65
N PHE A 54 -27.20 9.79 -1.56
CA PHE A 54 -26.45 10.94 -1.05
C PHE A 54 -25.53 11.55 -2.10
N LEU A 55 -24.90 10.74 -2.97
CA LEU A 55 -24.05 11.24 -4.06
C LEU A 55 -24.81 12.04 -5.13
N LYS A 56 -26.14 11.93 -5.20
CA LYS A 56 -26.97 12.70 -6.14
C LYS A 56 -27.25 14.12 -5.64
N PHE A 57 -26.88 14.44 -4.40
CA PHE A 57 -27.02 15.78 -3.85
C PHE A 57 -26.20 16.80 -4.65
N GLU A 58 -26.82 17.92 -5.04
CA GLU A 58 -26.23 18.91 -5.96
C GLU A 58 -24.85 19.42 -5.52
N PRO A 59 -24.60 19.77 -4.24
CA PRO A 59 -23.26 20.13 -3.77
C PRO A 59 -22.16 19.08 -3.99
N LEU A 60 -22.52 17.82 -4.23
CA LEU A 60 -21.58 16.72 -4.50
C LEU A 60 -21.44 16.42 -6.00
N GLU A 61 -22.05 17.22 -6.88
CA GLU A 61 -22.00 16.97 -8.32
C GLU A 61 -20.56 16.93 -8.86
N GLN A 62 -19.71 17.86 -8.43
CA GLN A 62 -18.30 17.87 -8.83
C GLN A 62 -17.55 16.62 -8.34
N PHE A 63 -17.85 16.16 -7.12
CA PHE A 63 -17.26 14.94 -6.56
C PHE A 63 -17.72 13.70 -7.34
N ARG A 64 -19.02 13.60 -7.63
CA ARG A 64 -19.62 12.51 -8.41
C ARG A 64 -19.08 12.42 -9.84
N LYS A 65 -18.78 13.57 -10.46
CA LYS A 65 -18.17 13.65 -11.81
C LYS A 65 -16.64 13.54 -11.81
N SER A 66 -16.02 13.34 -10.65
CA SER A 66 -14.57 13.22 -10.56
C SER A 66 -14.07 11.88 -11.15
N LEU A 67 -12.77 11.84 -11.47
CA LEU A 67 -12.11 10.62 -11.97
C LEU A 67 -12.10 9.46 -10.95
N LEU A 68 -12.56 9.68 -9.71
CA LEU A 68 -12.69 8.63 -8.70
C LEU A 68 -13.62 7.51 -9.18
N PHE A 69 -14.70 7.88 -9.87
CA PHE A 69 -15.74 6.98 -10.36
C PHE A 69 -15.60 6.61 -11.84
N ASP A 70 -14.52 7.04 -12.49
CA ASP A 70 -14.20 6.68 -13.87
C ASP A 70 -12.85 5.95 -13.93
N PRO A 71 -12.83 4.64 -13.66
CA PRO A 71 -11.58 3.90 -13.58
C PRO A 71 -10.89 3.76 -14.95
N ARG A 72 -11.64 3.80 -16.06
CA ARG A 72 -11.05 3.73 -17.41
C ARG A 72 -10.31 5.01 -17.76
N GLU A 73 -10.90 6.17 -17.51
CA GLU A 73 -10.22 7.45 -17.73
C GLU A 73 -9.06 7.63 -16.75
N ARG A 74 -9.22 7.23 -15.48
CA ARG A 74 -8.14 7.33 -14.49
C ARG A 74 -6.94 6.47 -14.85
N ASN A 75 -7.13 5.28 -15.43
CA ASN A 75 -6.04 4.41 -15.87
C ASN A 75 -5.09 5.10 -16.88
N LYS A 76 -5.60 6.03 -17.69
CA LYS A 76 -4.80 6.76 -18.69
C LYS A 76 -3.72 7.64 -18.06
N THR A 77 -3.87 8.01 -16.78
CA THR A 77 -2.91 8.84 -16.06
C THR A 77 -2.20 8.02 -15.00
N ARG A 78 -0.88 7.91 -15.09
CA ARG A 78 -0.08 7.25 -14.05
C ARG A 78 -0.10 8.09 -12.75
N PRO A 79 -0.13 7.45 -11.57
CA PRO A 79 -0.04 8.17 -10.32
C PRO A 79 1.38 8.74 -10.16
N ASP A 80 1.50 10.00 -9.72
CA ASP A 80 2.77 10.62 -9.34
C ASP A 80 3.28 9.98 -8.02
N ARG A 81 3.82 8.77 -8.12
CA ARG A 81 4.37 7.99 -7.01
C ARG A 81 5.67 7.32 -7.38
N ARG A 82 6.49 7.03 -6.36
CA ARG A 82 7.70 6.23 -6.52
C ARG A 82 7.37 4.75 -6.71
N THR A 83 8.28 3.98 -7.30
CA THR A 83 8.18 2.51 -7.23
C THR A 83 8.40 2.03 -5.80
N ARG A 84 7.76 0.92 -5.45
CA ARG A 84 7.90 0.30 -4.11
C ARG A 84 9.23 -0.39 -3.88
N THR A 85 10.05 -0.52 -4.91
CA THR A 85 11.27 -1.32 -4.90
C THR A 85 12.29 -0.72 -3.96
N SER A 86 12.60 -1.42 -2.87
CA SER A 86 13.63 -0.99 -1.91
C SER A 86 15.03 -1.02 -2.49
N PHE A 87 16.00 -0.44 -1.77
CA PHE A 87 17.43 -0.47 -2.11
C PHE A 87 17.90 -1.85 -2.60
N LYS A 88 17.45 -2.91 -1.94
CA LYS A 88 17.95 -4.27 -2.13
C LYS A 88 17.41 -4.97 -3.38
N PHE A 89 16.16 -4.70 -3.77
CA PHE A 89 15.55 -5.33 -4.94
C PHE A 89 15.63 -4.44 -6.19
N ARG A 90 16.19 -3.24 -6.03
CA ARG A 90 16.37 -2.32 -7.14
C ARG A 90 17.56 -2.75 -7.99
N ASP A 91 17.46 -2.57 -9.30
CA ASP A 91 18.55 -2.84 -10.23
C ASP A 91 19.81 -2.08 -9.78
N VAL A 92 20.95 -2.76 -9.75
CA VAL A 92 22.24 -2.18 -9.35
C VAL A 92 22.59 -0.97 -10.23
N LYS A 93 22.17 -0.96 -11.50
CA LYS A 93 22.35 0.17 -12.43
C LYS A 93 21.68 1.45 -11.96
N PHE A 94 20.60 1.35 -11.18
CA PHE A 94 19.96 2.52 -10.60
C PHE A 94 20.91 3.31 -9.71
N TRP A 95 21.85 2.63 -9.04
CA TRP A 95 22.79 3.27 -8.12
C TRP A 95 24.06 3.79 -8.79
N THR A 96 24.15 3.77 -10.13
CA THR A 96 25.38 4.13 -10.86
C THR A 96 25.87 5.54 -10.53
N GLU A 97 24.99 6.54 -10.56
CA GLU A 97 25.36 7.93 -10.23
C GLU A 97 25.81 8.07 -8.77
N TRP A 98 25.10 7.42 -7.85
CA TRP A 98 25.48 7.44 -6.44
C TRP A 98 26.81 6.73 -6.18
N ASN A 99 27.05 5.59 -6.83
CA ASN A 99 28.32 4.87 -6.74
C ASN A 99 29.47 5.74 -7.24
N ALA A 100 29.29 6.47 -8.34
CA ALA A 100 30.28 7.40 -8.87
C ALA A 100 30.61 8.54 -7.90
N VAL A 101 29.62 9.05 -7.15
CA VAL A 101 29.86 10.02 -6.05
C VAL A 101 30.65 9.36 -4.93
N ARG A 102 30.24 8.18 -4.46
CA ARG A 102 30.87 7.47 -3.34
C ARG A 102 32.34 7.08 -3.61
N GLU A 103 32.70 6.82 -4.86
CA GLU A 103 34.06 6.42 -5.25
C GLU A 103 35.06 7.58 -5.27
N GLN A 104 34.60 8.83 -5.12
CA GLN A 104 35.49 10.00 -5.06
C GLN A 104 36.27 10.04 -3.74
N LYS A 105 37.58 10.33 -3.81
CA LYS A 105 38.49 10.40 -2.65
C LYS A 105 38.47 11.77 -1.98
N GLN A 106 37.29 12.34 -1.74
CA GLN A 106 37.08 13.63 -1.09
C GLN A 106 36.04 13.50 0.03
N HIS A 107 35.96 14.49 0.92
CA HIS A 107 35.00 14.46 2.00
C HIS A 107 33.56 14.59 1.47
N PHE A 108 32.61 13.86 2.06
CA PHE A 108 31.25 13.74 1.51
C PHE A 108 30.55 15.09 1.32
N SER A 109 30.81 16.07 2.19
CA SER A 109 30.23 17.42 2.10
C SER A 109 30.61 18.16 0.83
N ASP A 110 31.76 17.81 0.24
CA ASP A 110 32.36 18.54 -0.87
C ASP A 110 31.94 17.94 -2.21
N ILE A 111 31.61 16.64 -2.21
CA ILE A 111 31.24 15.86 -3.40
C ILE A 111 29.74 15.58 -3.52
N PHE A 112 28.95 15.82 -2.46
CA PHE A 112 27.52 15.58 -2.52
C PHE A 112 26.87 16.58 -3.50
N PRO A 113 26.19 16.12 -4.55
CA PRO A 113 25.63 17.02 -5.56
C PRO A 113 24.68 18.04 -4.93
N PHE A 114 24.85 19.32 -5.28
CA PHE A 114 24.05 20.39 -4.72
C PHE A 114 22.56 20.23 -5.04
N ASP A 115 22.23 19.90 -6.30
CA ASP A 115 20.85 19.68 -6.75
C ASP A 115 20.17 18.54 -5.99
N TRP A 116 20.92 17.48 -5.66
CA TRP A 116 20.42 16.39 -4.82
C TRP A 116 20.06 16.91 -3.43
N SER A 117 20.93 17.75 -2.85
CA SER A 117 20.71 18.34 -1.54
C SER A 117 19.45 19.23 -1.51
N VAL A 118 19.28 20.06 -2.54
CA VAL A 118 18.11 20.93 -2.71
C VAL A 118 16.83 20.10 -2.83
N ALA A 119 16.85 19.00 -3.59
CA ALA A 119 15.68 18.15 -3.79
C ALA A 119 15.27 17.40 -2.52
N ILE A 120 16.23 16.81 -1.77
CA ILE A 120 15.89 15.88 -0.68
C ILE A 120 15.70 16.56 0.68
N ARG A 121 16.34 17.71 0.94
CA ARG A 121 16.24 18.40 2.25
C ARG A 121 14.79 18.73 2.66
N PRO A 122 13.92 19.25 1.78
CA PRO A 122 12.52 19.49 2.13
C PRO A 122 11.76 18.20 2.49
N ILE A 123 12.09 17.07 1.85
CA ILE A 123 11.48 15.77 2.12
C ILE A 123 11.93 15.26 3.49
N ILE A 124 13.24 15.30 3.77
CA ILE A 124 13.82 14.93 5.06
C ILE A 124 13.23 15.77 6.19
N ALA A 125 13.12 17.10 5.99
CA ALA A 125 12.51 17.99 6.98
C ALA A 125 11.05 17.64 7.28
N LYS A 126 10.27 17.22 6.27
CA LYS A 126 8.90 16.72 6.47
C LYS A 126 8.91 15.43 7.30
N LEU A 127 9.73 14.44 6.93
CA LEU A 127 9.85 13.18 7.67
C LEU A 127 10.25 13.40 9.13
N TYR A 128 11.17 14.33 9.39
CA TYR A 128 11.60 14.71 10.73
C TYR A 128 10.47 15.37 11.52
N ARG A 129 9.82 16.38 10.91
CA ARG A 129 8.68 17.08 11.52
C ARG A 129 7.52 16.14 11.87
N THR A 130 7.29 15.11 11.06
CA THR A 130 6.24 14.11 11.31
C THR A 130 6.66 13.00 12.26
N GLY A 131 7.89 13.03 12.80
CA GLY A 131 8.39 12.02 13.74
C GLY A 131 8.71 10.67 13.09
N ILE A 132 8.80 10.60 11.76
CA ILE A 132 9.13 9.36 11.04
C ILE A 132 10.63 9.07 11.15
N ILE A 133 11.46 10.11 11.17
CA ILE A 133 12.90 10.03 11.43
C ILE A 133 13.25 10.93 12.61
N ALA A 134 14.29 10.57 13.34
CA ALA A 134 14.83 11.35 14.46
C ALA A 134 16.36 11.26 14.47
N PRO A 135 17.07 12.15 15.18
CA PRO A 135 18.50 12.01 15.36
C PRO A 135 18.78 10.71 16.10
N ALA A 136 19.69 9.91 15.57
CA ALA A 136 20.12 8.67 16.22
C ALA A 136 21.54 8.88 16.73
N HIS A 137 21.76 8.69 18.04
CA HIS A 137 23.09 8.72 18.64
C HIS A 137 23.80 7.37 18.44
N LEU A 138 23.94 6.96 17.18
CA LEU A 138 24.60 5.71 16.82
C LEU A 138 26.10 5.95 16.73
N GLN A 139 26.89 5.12 17.41
CA GLN A 139 28.32 5.08 17.17
C GLN A 139 28.57 4.56 15.76
N ASN A 140 29.54 5.16 15.06
CA ASN A 140 29.96 4.71 13.74
C ASN A 140 30.77 3.41 13.89
N VAL A 141 30.07 2.30 14.13
CA VAL A 141 30.65 0.97 14.19
C VAL A 141 30.34 0.21 12.90
N PRO A 142 31.26 -0.62 12.37
CA PRO A 142 31.08 -1.33 11.09
C PRO A 142 29.83 -2.23 11.01
N GLU A 143 29.19 -2.51 12.14
CA GLU A 143 27.97 -3.29 12.29
C GLU A 143 26.68 -2.49 11.96
N ILE A 144 26.75 -1.15 11.90
CA ILE A 144 25.59 -0.28 11.67
C ILE A 144 25.61 0.28 10.25
N VAL A 145 24.67 -0.17 9.41
CA VAL A 145 24.43 0.42 8.08
C VAL A 145 23.34 1.50 8.22
N ALA A 146 23.75 2.72 8.54
CA ALA A 146 22.83 3.84 8.85
C ALA A 146 21.95 4.29 7.66
N GLY A 147 22.33 3.92 6.43
CA GLY A 147 21.70 4.42 5.20
C GLY A 147 22.13 5.86 4.89
N VAL A 148 22.30 6.17 3.60
CA VAL A 148 22.67 7.50 3.11
C VAL A 148 21.54 8.02 2.23
N ALA A 149 21.00 9.18 2.56
CA ALA A 149 20.01 9.85 1.74
C ALA A 149 20.66 10.33 0.42
N THR A 150 20.14 9.86 -0.69
CA THR A 150 20.55 10.20 -2.06
C THR A 150 19.35 10.73 -2.84
N ALA A 151 19.61 11.33 -3.99
CA ALA A 151 18.56 11.73 -4.91
C ALA A 151 18.73 11.05 -6.25
N MET A 152 17.65 10.56 -6.86
CA MET A 152 17.65 9.90 -8.17
C MET A 152 16.31 10.15 -8.88
N THR A 153 16.24 9.87 -10.18
CA THR A 153 14.99 9.87 -10.94
C THR A 153 14.55 8.43 -11.21
N GLU A 154 13.27 8.23 -11.50
CA GLU A 154 12.76 6.93 -11.96
C GLU A 154 12.31 7.02 -13.41
N PRO A 155 12.34 5.93 -14.20
CA PRO A 155 12.03 5.98 -15.63
C PRO A 155 10.66 6.60 -15.95
N HIS A 156 9.67 6.42 -15.08
CA HIS A 156 8.32 6.99 -15.23
C HIS A 156 8.20 8.44 -14.72
N ARG A 157 9.25 8.98 -14.08
CA ARG A 157 9.34 10.32 -13.51
C ARG A 157 10.73 10.92 -13.79
N PRO A 158 11.12 11.04 -15.07
CA PRO A 158 12.49 11.39 -15.46
C PRO A 158 12.90 12.81 -15.03
N ASP A 159 11.94 13.72 -14.91
CA ASP A 159 12.19 15.12 -14.55
C ASP A 159 12.06 15.40 -13.05
N LYS A 160 11.87 14.35 -12.23
CA LYS A 160 11.61 14.49 -10.80
C LYS A 160 12.64 13.76 -9.96
N LEU A 161 13.60 14.53 -9.47
CA LEU A 161 14.60 14.06 -8.51
C LEU A 161 13.94 13.84 -7.15
N ASP A 162 14.03 12.62 -6.62
CA ASP A 162 13.32 12.21 -5.41
C ASP A 162 14.27 11.62 -4.35
N LEU A 163 13.83 11.59 -3.08
CA LEU A 163 14.61 11.03 -1.98
C LEU A 163 14.68 9.50 -2.05
N PHE A 164 15.90 8.95 -1.99
CA PHE A 164 16.20 7.53 -1.86
C PHE A 164 17.16 7.20 -0.71
N ILE A 165 16.89 6.05 -0.12
CA ILE A 165 17.64 5.26 0.87
C ILE A 165 18.85 4.45 0.35
N SER A 166 20.09 4.94 0.23
CA SER A 166 21.20 4.02 -0.07
C SER A 166 21.70 3.33 1.18
N TYR A 167 21.43 2.04 1.32
CA TYR A 167 21.94 1.22 2.42
C TYR A 167 23.06 0.30 1.96
N TYR A 168 23.99 0.86 1.19
CA TYR A 168 25.17 0.14 0.75
C TYR A 168 25.90 -0.44 1.95
N ASP A 169 26.03 -1.77 1.94
CA ASP A 169 26.66 -2.56 2.98
C ASP A 169 27.92 -3.22 2.40
N PRO A 170 29.11 -2.59 2.53
CA PRO A 170 30.35 -3.13 2.00
C PRO A 170 30.77 -4.45 2.66
N HIS A 171 30.17 -4.81 3.79
CA HIS A 171 30.51 -6.00 4.56
C HIS A 171 29.47 -7.12 4.44
N ASN A 172 28.39 -6.89 3.67
CA ASN A 172 27.29 -7.84 3.46
C ASN A 172 26.76 -8.46 4.78
N ARG A 173 26.64 -7.62 5.81
CA ARG A 173 26.19 -7.97 7.16
C ARG A 173 24.67 -7.94 7.29
N PHE A 174 23.97 -7.24 6.40
CA PHE A 174 22.51 -7.17 6.40
C PHE A 174 21.91 -8.45 5.79
N PRO A 175 21.12 -9.23 6.55
CA PRO A 175 20.56 -10.48 6.04
C PRO A 175 19.64 -10.21 4.85
N THR A 176 19.83 -10.98 3.79
CA THR A 176 19.03 -10.88 2.56
C THR A 176 17.69 -11.62 2.68
N THR A 177 17.58 -12.51 3.64
CA THR A 177 16.38 -13.29 3.92
C THR A 177 15.99 -13.07 5.37
N PHE A 178 14.75 -12.63 5.59
CA PHE A 178 14.20 -12.53 6.94
C PHE A 178 13.27 -13.73 7.16
N PRO A 179 13.50 -14.54 8.20
CA PRO A 179 12.55 -15.59 8.58
C PRO A 179 11.14 -15.01 8.70
N HIS A 180 10.14 -15.70 8.14
CA HIS A 180 8.74 -15.28 8.14
C HIS A 180 8.37 -14.07 7.27
N PHE A 181 9.23 -13.66 6.33
CA PHE A 181 8.90 -12.65 5.33
C PHE A 181 9.13 -13.18 3.91
N ALA A 182 8.13 -13.01 3.04
CA ALA A 182 8.27 -13.28 1.61
C ALA A 182 8.81 -12.02 0.91
N GLY A 183 9.86 -12.17 0.10
CA GLY A 183 10.36 -11.10 -0.77
C GLY A 183 9.41 -10.84 -1.96
N PRO A 184 9.54 -9.67 -2.62
CA PRO A 184 8.72 -9.29 -3.77
C PRO A 184 8.59 -10.34 -4.87
N ASP A 185 9.66 -11.09 -5.13
CA ASP A 185 9.70 -12.12 -6.16
C ASP A 185 8.82 -13.34 -5.83
N ASN A 186 8.52 -13.54 -4.55
CA ASN A 186 7.68 -14.64 -4.06
C ASN A 186 6.22 -14.21 -3.84
N TRP A 187 5.87 -12.94 -4.07
CA TRP A 187 4.49 -12.49 -3.93
C TRP A 187 3.64 -12.94 -5.13
N PRO A 188 2.36 -13.26 -4.90
CA PRO A 188 1.48 -13.71 -5.98
C PRO A 188 1.36 -12.65 -7.07
N LYS A 189 1.20 -13.13 -8.31
CA LYS A 189 0.91 -12.27 -9.47
C LYS A 189 -0.60 -12.08 -9.55
N ILE A 190 -1.06 -10.84 -9.61
CA ILE A 190 -2.49 -10.51 -9.51
C ILE A 190 -3.32 -11.02 -10.69
N LEU A 191 -2.89 -10.75 -11.94
CA LEU A 191 -3.68 -11.09 -13.13
C LEU A 191 -4.00 -12.59 -13.26
N PRO A 192 -3.05 -13.54 -13.08
CA PRO A 192 -3.37 -14.96 -13.15
C PRO A 192 -4.50 -15.41 -12.21
N HIS A 193 -4.59 -14.83 -11.00
CA HIS A 193 -5.68 -15.15 -10.07
C HIS A 193 -7.02 -14.62 -10.58
N ALA A 194 -7.05 -13.36 -11.04
CA ALA A 194 -8.27 -12.76 -11.59
C ALA A 194 -8.76 -13.51 -12.85
N GLU A 195 -7.84 -13.93 -13.72
CA GLU A 195 -8.15 -14.72 -14.92
C GLU A 195 -8.67 -16.11 -14.60
N ALA A 196 -8.07 -16.80 -13.61
CA ALA A 196 -8.56 -18.10 -13.16
C ALA A 196 -9.99 -17.97 -12.61
N PHE A 197 -10.22 -16.97 -11.76
CA PHE A 197 -11.52 -16.71 -11.15
C PHE A 197 -12.61 -16.39 -12.20
N ALA A 198 -12.32 -15.53 -13.18
CA ALA A 198 -13.26 -15.18 -14.24
C ALA A 198 -13.64 -16.34 -15.17
N LYS A 199 -12.79 -17.38 -15.27
CA LYS A 199 -13.14 -18.59 -16.05
C LYS A 199 -14.27 -19.38 -15.40
N GLU A 200 -14.35 -19.34 -14.07
CA GLU A 200 -15.36 -20.06 -13.29
C GLU A 200 -16.62 -19.22 -13.08
N HIS A 201 -16.48 -17.89 -13.08
CA HIS A 201 -17.57 -16.94 -12.81
C HIS A 201 -17.74 -15.92 -13.93
N GLN A 202 -18.76 -16.10 -14.78
CA GLN A 202 -18.98 -15.26 -15.98
C GLN A 202 -19.24 -13.78 -15.66
N ASN A 203 -19.82 -13.48 -14.50
CA ASN A 203 -20.13 -12.11 -14.07
C ASN A 203 -19.09 -11.54 -13.10
N ALA A 204 -17.91 -12.16 -13.01
CA ALA A 204 -16.90 -11.81 -12.03
C ALA A 204 -16.58 -10.32 -12.05
N ARG A 205 -16.58 -9.73 -10.86
CA ARG A 205 -16.15 -8.36 -10.61
C ARG A 205 -14.90 -8.39 -9.75
N PHE A 206 -14.07 -7.36 -9.93
CA PHE A 206 -12.79 -7.26 -9.24
C PHE A 206 -12.62 -5.91 -8.55
N ALA A 207 -11.81 -5.92 -7.50
CA ALA A 207 -11.23 -4.72 -6.93
C ALA A 207 -9.73 -4.87 -6.68
N LEU A 208 -8.98 -3.82 -6.98
CA LEU A 208 -7.59 -3.61 -6.61
C LEU A 208 -7.54 -2.51 -5.57
N LEU A 209 -7.40 -2.89 -4.30
CA LEU A 209 -7.32 -1.98 -3.17
C LEU A 209 -5.86 -1.66 -2.86
N ARG A 210 -5.50 -0.37 -2.84
CA ARG A 210 -4.14 0.10 -2.52
C ARG A 210 -4.09 0.70 -1.13
N ILE A 211 -2.98 0.48 -0.41
CA ILE A 211 -2.75 1.13 0.88
C ILE A 211 -2.19 2.54 0.69
N TRP A 212 -2.86 3.55 1.26
CA TRP A 212 -2.47 4.95 1.18
C TRP A 212 -1.11 5.23 1.82
N THR A 213 -0.86 4.65 2.99
CA THR A 213 0.37 4.90 3.77
C THR A 213 1.62 4.35 3.08
N ALA A 214 1.50 3.30 2.28
CA ALA A 214 2.67 2.55 1.80
C ALA A 214 3.65 3.39 0.95
N PRO A 215 3.23 4.15 -0.09
CA PRO A 215 4.13 4.98 -0.89
C PRO A 215 4.93 6.04 -0.11
N HIS A 216 4.43 6.48 1.05
CA HIS A 216 5.12 7.43 1.90
C HIS A 216 6.37 6.83 2.55
N PHE A 217 6.37 5.51 2.79
CA PHE A 217 7.47 4.79 3.40
C PHE A 217 8.45 4.16 2.40
N TYR A 218 8.16 4.19 1.10
CA TYR A 218 9.02 3.60 0.05
C TYR A 218 10.54 3.94 0.16
N PRO A 219 10.94 5.18 0.50
CA PRO A 219 12.38 5.52 0.66
C PRO A 219 13.03 4.90 1.89
N LEU A 220 12.23 4.58 2.90
CA LEU A 220 12.65 4.10 4.22
C LEU A 220 12.65 2.57 4.28
N MET A 221 12.35 1.89 3.17
CA MET A 221 12.11 0.45 3.15
C MET A 221 13.42 -0.32 3.23
N LEU A 222 13.96 -0.52 4.42
CA LEU A 222 14.89 -1.62 4.66
C LEU A 222 14.61 -2.36 5.96
N GLY A 223 14.45 -3.68 5.83
CA GLY A 223 14.44 -4.60 6.94
C GLY A 223 13.06 -4.91 7.52
N ALA A 224 12.99 -6.05 8.20
CA ALA A 224 11.81 -6.54 8.90
C ALA A 224 11.32 -5.59 10.02
N ASN A 225 12.21 -4.75 10.55
CA ASN A 225 11.94 -3.94 11.74
C ASN A 225 11.47 -2.51 11.44
N ILE A 226 11.37 -2.11 10.17
CA ILE A 226 10.81 -0.80 9.81
C ILE A 226 9.31 -0.99 9.53
N PRO A 227 8.41 -0.36 10.32
CA PRO A 227 6.95 -0.58 10.21
C PRO A 227 6.35 -0.36 8.81
N GLY A 228 7.02 0.39 7.94
CA GLY A 228 6.62 0.64 6.56
C GLY A 228 7.48 0.00 5.47
N SER A 229 8.38 -0.93 5.79
CA SER A 229 9.16 -1.65 4.76
C SER A 229 8.24 -2.49 3.84
N GLU A 230 8.67 -2.80 2.62
CA GLU A 230 7.85 -3.59 1.68
C GLU A 230 7.49 -4.98 2.26
N PHE A 231 8.42 -5.57 3.01
CA PHE A 231 8.24 -6.80 3.77
C PHE A 231 7.24 -6.63 4.91
N SER A 232 7.40 -5.58 5.71
CA SER A 232 6.48 -5.25 6.79
C SER A 232 5.08 -5.05 6.24
N MET A 233 4.91 -4.22 5.20
CA MET A 233 3.63 -3.87 4.61
C MET A 233 2.89 -5.12 4.12
N HIS A 234 3.54 -5.96 3.31
CA HIS A 234 2.96 -7.21 2.83
C HIS A 234 2.56 -8.14 3.99
N LYS A 235 3.48 -8.39 4.93
CA LYS A 235 3.24 -9.28 6.07
C LYS A 235 2.08 -8.80 6.93
N THR A 236 2.02 -7.50 7.18
CA THR A 236 1.05 -6.95 8.12
C THR A 236 -0.33 -6.78 7.50
N ILE A 237 -0.45 -6.51 6.19
CA ILE A 237 -1.72 -6.62 5.47
C ILE A 237 -2.20 -8.08 5.47
N THR A 238 -1.28 -9.02 5.20
CA THR A 238 -1.58 -10.45 5.26
C THR A 238 -2.06 -10.88 6.65
N LYS A 239 -1.42 -10.39 7.72
CA LYS A 239 -1.84 -10.64 9.11
C LYS A 239 -3.23 -10.07 9.39
N ALA A 240 -3.50 -8.84 8.96
CA ALA A 240 -4.81 -8.20 9.14
C ALA A 240 -5.94 -9.01 8.48
N LEU A 241 -5.72 -9.47 7.25
CA LEU A 241 -6.69 -10.30 6.52
C LEU A 241 -6.78 -11.74 7.07
N ALA A 242 -5.75 -12.24 7.76
CA ALA A 242 -5.74 -13.59 8.30
C ALA A 242 -6.83 -13.83 9.37
N HIS A 243 -7.33 -12.78 10.01
CA HIS A 243 -8.42 -12.86 10.98
C HIS A 243 -9.75 -13.33 10.36
N ALA A 244 -9.94 -13.13 9.05
CA ALA A 244 -11.09 -13.62 8.28
C ALA A 244 -10.68 -14.59 7.17
N LYS A 245 -9.57 -15.32 7.34
CA LYS A 245 -9.03 -16.18 6.28
C LYS A 245 -10.02 -17.25 5.82
N GLU A 246 -10.75 -17.86 6.75
CA GLU A 246 -11.74 -18.91 6.44
C GLU A 246 -12.89 -18.35 5.60
N GLN A 247 -13.35 -17.14 5.95
CA GLN A 247 -14.38 -16.42 5.23
C GLN A 247 -13.88 -15.97 3.84
N PHE A 248 -12.66 -15.42 3.76
CA PHE A 248 -12.10 -14.95 2.51
C PHE A 248 -11.79 -16.06 1.51
N GLY A 249 -11.39 -17.25 1.98
CA GLY A 249 -10.99 -18.35 1.11
C GLY A 249 -9.91 -17.91 0.11
N ASP A 250 -10.18 -18.10 -1.18
CA ASP A 250 -9.34 -17.69 -2.29
C ASP A 250 -9.73 -16.33 -2.90
N ARG A 251 -10.73 -15.64 -2.35
CA ARG A 251 -11.30 -14.39 -2.90
C ARG A 251 -10.43 -13.17 -2.70
N VAL A 252 -9.43 -13.23 -1.81
CA VAL A 252 -8.56 -12.11 -1.46
C VAL A 252 -7.09 -12.51 -1.62
N VAL A 253 -6.35 -11.75 -2.43
CA VAL A 253 -4.93 -12.00 -2.72
C VAL A 253 -4.12 -10.75 -2.43
N VAL A 254 -3.05 -10.87 -1.64
CA VAL A 254 -2.18 -9.76 -1.24
C VAL A 254 -0.87 -9.78 -2.02
N ARG A 255 -0.46 -8.62 -2.56
CA ARG A 255 0.85 -8.40 -3.19
C ARG A 255 1.41 -7.06 -2.72
N GLY A 256 2.41 -7.07 -1.85
CA GLY A 256 2.96 -5.81 -1.32
C GLY A 256 1.90 -4.99 -0.59
N ASP A 257 1.61 -3.79 -1.09
CA ASP A 257 0.58 -2.86 -0.64
C ASP A 257 -0.71 -2.89 -1.48
N LEU A 258 -0.84 -3.88 -2.36
CA LEU A 258 -1.99 -4.12 -3.21
C LEU A 258 -2.77 -5.35 -2.73
N VAL A 259 -4.09 -5.24 -2.72
CA VAL A 259 -5.01 -6.32 -2.38
C VAL A 259 -5.99 -6.49 -3.53
N LEU A 260 -5.94 -7.65 -4.19
CA LEU A 260 -6.96 -8.08 -5.13
C LEU A 260 -8.11 -8.70 -4.35
N VAL A 261 -9.33 -8.25 -4.65
CA VAL A 261 -10.58 -8.81 -4.15
C VAL A 261 -11.42 -9.25 -5.35
N MET A 262 -12.02 -10.44 -5.26
CA MET A 262 -12.77 -11.08 -6.33
C MET A 262 -14.17 -11.44 -5.84
N GLY A 263 -15.19 -11.11 -6.64
CA GLY A 263 -16.57 -11.48 -6.36
C GLY A 263 -17.26 -12.02 -7.60
N GLU A 264 -18.21 -12.94 -7.41
CA GLU A 264 -18.93 -13.59 -8.52
C GLU A 264 -19.79 -12.62 -9.32
N ASP A 265 -20.23 -11.56 -8.65
CA ASP A 265 -20.94 -10.41 -9.19
C ASP A 265 -20.64 -9.16 -8.34
N ALA A 266 -21.33 -8.05 -8.62
CA ALA A 266 -21.14 -6.79 -7.89
C ALA A 266 -21.55 -6.86 -6.41
N ALA A 267 -22.60 -7.62 -6.07
CA ALA A 267 -23.07 -7.73 -4.70
C ALA A 267 -22.12 -8.58 -3.85
N ASP A 268 -21.61 -9.67 -4.43
CA ASP A 268 -20.60 -10.51 -3.82
C ASP A 268 -19.28 -9.75 -3.65
N LEU A 269 -18.81 -9.05 -4.69
CA LEU A 269 -17.61 -8.22 -4.59
C LEU A 269 -17.76 -7.13 -3.52
N PHE A 270 -18.92 -6.47 -3.44
CA PHE A 270 -19.19 -5.46 -2.41
C PHE A 270 -19.01 -6.02 -1.00
N LYS A 271 -19.54 -7.23 -0.74
CA LYS A 271 -19.39 -7.94 0.53
C LYS A 271 -17.91 -8.17 0.86
N TYR A 272 -17.13 -8.73 -0.08
CA TYR A 272 -15.72 -9.03 0.14
C TYR A 272 -14.85 -7.76 0.26
N CYS A 273 -15.10 -6.74 -0.55
CA CYS A 273 -14.41 -5.45 -0.47
C CYS A 273 -14.65 -4.80 0.90
N THR A 274 -15.91 -4.76 1.34
CA THR A 274 -16.27 -4.18 2.64
C THR A 274 -15.57 -4.92 3.78
N ALA A 275 -15.51 -6.25 3.72
CA ALA A 275 -14.81 -7.08 4.70
C ALA A 275 -13.29 -6.85 4.67
N ALA A 276 -12.67 -6.79 3.49
CA ALA A 276 -11.23 -6.57 3.35
C ALA A 276 -10.83 -5.16 3.84
N THR A 277 -11.58 -4.13 3.44
CA THR A 277 -11.40 -2.75 3.93
C THR A 277 -11.55 -2.69 5.43
N PHE A 278 -12.59 -3.32 5.98
CA PHE A 278 -12.79 -3.40 7.42
C PHE A 278 -11.58 -4.03 8.12
N ALA A 279 -11.17 -5.25 7.72
CA ALA A 279 -10.06 -5.95 8.35
C ALA A 279 -8.73 -5.19 8.28
N ILE A 280 -8.48 -4.46 7.18
CA ILE A 280 -7.25 -3.67 6.99
C ILE A 280 -7.27 -2.37 7.79
N GLN A 281 -8.44 -1.72 7.88
CA GLN A 281 -8.61 -0.39 8.47
C GLN A 281 -9.18 -0.41 9.89
N THR A 282 -9.40 -1.58 10.50
CA THR A 282 -9.79 -1.62 11.92
C THR A 282 -8.72 -0.93 12.77
N ARG A 283 -9.16 -0.17 13.78
CA ARG A 283 -8.26 0.57 14.66
C ARG A 283 -7.22 -0.35 15.33
N PRO A 284 -6.00 0.16 15.60
CA PRO A 284 -5.54 1.54 15.37
C PRO A 284 -5.19 1.77 13.90
N TRP A 285 -5.73 2.84 13.29
CA TRP A 285 -5.65 3.16 11.86
C TRP A 285 -4.20 3.36 11.35
N LEU A 286 -3.48 2.26 11.15
CA LEU A 286 -2.12 2.27 10.59
C LEU A 286 -2.13 2.15 9.06
N ARG A 287 -3.24 1.65 8.49
CA ARG A 287 -3.44 1.50 7.05
C ARG A 287 -4.80 2.03 6.69
N GLU A 288 -4.85 2.73 5.58
CA GLU A 288 -6.08 3.21 4.98
C GLU A 288 -6.08 2.79 3.51
N ILE A 289 -7.25 2.42 2.98
CA ILE A 289 -7.40 2.17 1.56
C ILE A 289 -7.40 3.52 0.83
N ASP A 290 -6.48 3.67 -0.11
CA ASP A 290 -6.42 4.81 -1.01
C ASP A 290 -7.43 4.63 -2.13
N LEU A 291 -8.64 5.17 -1.95
CA LEU A 291 -9.71 5.07 -2.96
C LEU A 291 -9.31 5.69 -4.31
N TRP A 292 -8.43 6.69 -4.32
CA TRP A 292 -7.96 7.34 -5.54
C TRP A 292 -6.97 6.48 -6.33
N LYS A 293 -6.22 5.63 -5.64
CA LYS A 293 -5.29 4.67 -6.26
C LYS A 293 -5.85 3.25 -6.36
N SER A 294 -7.10 3.05 -5.98
CA SER A 294 -7.78 1.75 -5.99
C SER A 294 -8.77 1.67 -7.15
N PHE A 295 -8.84 0.53 -7.82
CA PHE A 295 -9.84 0.24 -8.85
C PHE A 295 -10.89 -0.66 -8.25
N ILE A 296 -12.13 -0.19 -8.10
CA ILE A 296 -13.17 -0.91 -7.37
C ILE A 296 -14.34 -1.14 -8.32
N ASN A 297 -14.91 -2.34 -8.23
CA ASN A 297 -16.03 -2.78 -9.06
C ASN A 297 -15.71 -2.64 -10.56
N VAL A 298 -14.66 -3.33 -11.01
CA VAL A 298 -14.23 -3.37 -12.42
C VAL A 298 -14.36 -4.78 -13.00
N ASP A 299 -14.43 -4.86 -14.33
CA ASP A 299 -14.36 -6.13 -15.07
C ASP A 299 -12.91 -6.59 -15.31
N LEU A 300 -12.75 -7.83 -15.75
CA LEU A 300 -11.44 -8.40 -16.06
C LEU A 300 -10.74 -7.68 -17.22
N ASP A 301 -11.50 -7.19 -18.20
CA ASP A 301 -10.95 -6.52 -19.38
C ASP A 301 -10.22 -5.24 -18.97
N LEU A 302 -10.84 -4.43 -18.12
CA LEU A 302 -10.20 -3.27 -17.55
C LEU A 302 -8.97 -3.64 -16.71
N LEU A 303 -9.02 -4.70 -15.90
CA LEU A 303 -7.84 -5.14 -15.14
C LEU A 303 -6.65 -5.47 -16.05
N LYS A 304 -6.89 -6.08 -17.22
CA LYS A 304 -5.85 -6.41 -18.21
C LYS A 304 -5.33 -5.17 -18.94
N GLU A 305 -6.17 -4.15 -19.10
CA GLU A 305 -5.81 -2.87 -19.71
C GLU A 305 -5.07 -1.93 -18.75
N LEU A 306 -5.01 -2.24 -17.45
CA LEU A 306 -4.28 -1.41 -16.49
C LEU A 306 -2.80 -1.32 -16.86
N ASP A 307 -2.26 -0.10 -16.79
CA ASP A 307 -0.82 0.08 -16.87
C ASP A 307 -0.13 -0.80 -15.80
N PRO A 308 0.95 -1.55 -16.14
CA PRO A 308 1.62 -2.43 -15.19
C PRO A 308 1.96 -1.79 -13.84
N VAL A 309 2.20 -0.48 -13.81
CA VAL A 309 2.44 0.28 -12.56
C VAL A 309 1.29 0.19 -11.55
N TRP A 310 0.06 -0.09 -12.01
CA TRP A 310 -1.12 -0.28 -11.17
C TRP A 310 -1.24 -1.70 -10.63
N LEU A 311 -0.55 -2.67 -11.22
CA LEU A 311 -0.50 -4.07 -10.81
C LEU A 311 0.73 -4.40 -9.96
N ASP A 312 1.72 -3.51 -9.97
CA ASP A 312 2.99 -3.67 -9.27
C ASP A 312 2.99 -3.30 -7.80
#